data_AF-A0A367ALL0-F1
#
_entry.id   AF-A0A367ALL0-F1
#
_cell.length_a   1.000
_cell.length_b   1.000
_cell.length_c   1.000
_cell.angle_alpha   90.00
_cell.angle_beta   90.00
_cell.angle_gamma   90.00
#
_symmetry.space_group_name_H-M   'P 1'
#
loop_
_entity.id
_entity.type
_entity.pdbx_description
1 polymer ?
#
loop_
_entity_poly.entity_id
_entity_poly.type
_entity_poly.pdbx_seq_one_letter_code
_entity_poly.pdbx_strand_id
1 'polypeptide(L)'
;MVRDAVLGVHVLAGSAGLLLGPAWLLARLSGAHGRSLAVGYQAAVAVAAVTGAVLALAAPGLAWLLPVAVLTEGLAVAGALARRRGWPAWRTLQPHLLGGSYLALVTALLVAETGNPVFWVLPAVVGQVPIALAKRRLHATAAAPGAIGRPA
;
A
#
# COMPACT_ATOMS: atom_id res chain seq x y z
N MET A 1 -4.89 17.55 23.53
CA MET A 1 -4.89 18.47 22.37
C MET A 1 -3.92 18.02 21.27
N VAL A 2 -2.59 18.08 21.46
CA VAL A 2 -1.62 17.70 20.40
C VAL A 2 -1.76 16.23 19.98
N ARG A 3 -1.85 15.31 20.94
CA ARG A 3 -2.05 13.88 20.67
C ARG A 3 -3.34 13.61 19.89
N ASP A 4 -4.43 14.27 20.26
CA ASP A 4 -5.74 14.09 19.63
C ASP A 4 -5.74 14.64 18.19
N ALA A 5 -5.04 15.75 17.95
CA ALA A 5 -4.82 16.28 16.61
C ALA A 5 -4.01 15.32 15.74
N VAL A 6 -2.90 14.77 16.26
CA VAL A 6 -2.09 13.76 15.54
C VAL A 6 -2.92 12.51 15.24
N LEU A 7 -3.73 12.05 16.19
CA LEU A 7 -4.62 10.91 15.99
C LEU A 7 -5.67 11.20 14.90
N GLY A 8 -6.28 12.39 14.91
CA GLY A 8 -7.23 12.80 13.88
C GLY A 8 -6.60 12.80 12.48
N VAL A 9 -5.39 13.36 12.35
CA VAL A 9 -4.64 13.33 11.08
C VAL A 9 -4.28 11.90 10.67
N HIS A 10 -3.87 11.06 11.63
CA HIS A 10 -3.55 9.66 11.37
C HIS A 10 -4.74 8.88 10.82
N VAL A 11 -5.91 9.03 11.46
CA VAL A 11 -7.15 8.37 11.04
C VAL A 11 -7.55 8.85 9.65
N LEU A 12 -7.56 10.17 9.40
CA LEU A 12 -7.91 10.72 8.09
C LEU A 12 -6.96 10.23 6.98
N ALA A 13 -5.65 10.20 7.26
CA ALA A 13 -4.66 9.70 6.33
C ALA A 13 -4.82 8.19 6.07
N GLY A 14 -5.04 7.39 7.12
CA GLY A 14 -5.32 5.96 7.00
C GLY A 14 -6.57 5.67 6.17
N SER A 15 -7.67 6.37 6.45
CA SER A 15 -8.91 6.28 5.68
C SER A 15 -8.71 6.68 4.21
N ALA A 16 -7.98 7.77 3.96
CA ALA A 16 -7.64 8.18 2.60
C ALA A 16 -6.82 7.09 1.89
N GLY A 17 -5.81 6.49 2.54
CA GLY A 17 -5.02 5.39 1.98
C GLY A 17 -5.88 4.16 1.64
N LEU A 18 -6.81 3.80 2.53
CA LEU A 18 -7.75 2.69 2.34
C LEU A 18 -8.74 2.91 1.20
N LEU A 19 -9.14 4.15 0.93
CA LEU A 19 -10.04 4.49 -0.18
C LEU A 19 -9.28 4.65 -1.51
N LEU A 20 -8.11 5.28 -1.48
CA LEU A 20 -7.31 5.57 -2.67
C LEU A 20 -6.68 4.33 -3.29
N GLY A 21 -6.33 3.31 -2.49
CA GLY A 21 -5.80 2.03 -2.98
C GLY A 21 -6.77 1.31 -3.95
N PRO A 22 -8.00 0.98 -3.53
CA PRO A 22 -9.03 0.39 -4.37
C PRO A 22 -9.46 1.32 -5.51
N ALA A 23 -9.61 2.63 -5.25
CA ALA A 23 -9.96 3.59 -6.31
C ALA A 23 -8.90 3.59 -7.43
N TRP A 24 -7.62 3.54 -7.06
CA TRP A 24 -6.52 3.43 -8.02
C TRP A 24 -6.58 2.13 -8.82
N LEU A 25 -6.86 1.00 -8.16
CA LEU A 25 -7.02 -0.29 -8.82
C LEU A 25 -8.19 -0.26 -9.82
N LEU A 26 -9.35 0.23 -9.40
CA LEU A 26 -10.56 0.34 -10.24
C LEU A 26 -10.31 1.24 -11.45
N ALA A 27 -9.65 2.39 -11.26
CA ALA A 27 -9.28 3.28 -12.35
C ALA A 27 -8.35 2.58 -13.37
N ARG A 28 -7.42 1.73 -12.90
CA ARG A 28 -6.56 0.94 -13.82
C ARG A 28 -7.33 -0.15 -14.54
N LEU A 29 -8.33 -0.75 -13.90
CA LEU A 29 -9.18 -1.77 -14.52
C LEU A 29 -10.10 -1.18 -15.58
N SER A 30 -10.52 0.08 -15.44
CA SER A 30 -11.29 0.80 -16.46
C SER A 30 -10.44 1.42 -17.58
N GLY A 31 -9.11 1.26 -17.54
CA GLY A 31 -8.19 1.82 -18.54
C GLY A 31 -7.82 3.29 -18.33
N ALA A 32 -8.23 3.90 -17.22
CA ALA A 32 -7.90 5.29 -16.91
C ALA A 32 -6.47 5.46 -16.35
N HIS A 33 -5.90 6.65 -16.57
CA HIS A 33 -4.60 7.03 -16.03
C HIS A 33 -4.70 7.32 -14.51
N GLY A 34 -4.50 6.31 -13.68
CA GLY A 34 -4.55 6.42 -12.21
C GLY A 34 -3.36 7.11 -11.54
N ARG A 35 -2.68 8.08 -12.18
CA ARG A 35 -1.46 8.71 -11.62
C ARG A 35 -1.74 9.54 -10.38
N SER A 36 -2.80 10.36 -10.39
CA SER A 36 -3.19 11.19 -9.24
C SER A 36 -3.56 10.33 -8.03
N LEU A 37 -4.33 9.27 -8.24
CA LEU A 37 -4.72 8.32 -7.20
C LEU A 37 -3.50 7.60 -6.60
N ALA A 38 -2.53 7.20 -7.42
CA ALA A 38 -1.29 6.58 -6.93
C ALA A 38 -0.44 7.56 -6.09
N VAL A 39 -0.34 8.82 -6.50
CA VAL A 39 0.37 9.86 -5.74
C VAL A 39 -0.36 10.15 -4.43
N GLY A 40 -1.69 10.26 -4.47
CA GLY A 40 -2.52 10.46 -3.28
C GLY A 40 -2.39 9.30 -2.30
N TYR A 41 -2.41 8.05 -2.79
CA TYR A 41 -2.18 6.87 -1.96
C TYR A 41 -0.82 6.92 -1.26
N GLN A 42 0.26 7.21 -2.00
CA GLN A 42 1.59 7.33 -1.40
C GLN A 42 1.65 8.44 -0.34
N ALA A 43 1.07 9.60 -0.63
CA ALA A 43 1.04 10.71 0.32
C ALA A 43 0.25 10.34 1.59
N ALA A 44 -0.89 9.67 1.44
CA ALA A 44 -1.70 9.20 2.55
C ALA A 44 -0.95 8.17 3.41
N VAL A 45 -0.28 7.20 2.80
CA VAL A 45 0.55 6.21 3.51
C VAL A 45 1.69 6.90 4.25
N ALA A 46 2.40 7.83 3.62
CA ALA A 46 3.51 8.55 4.25
C ALA A 46 3.04 9.37 5.47
N VAL A 47 1.92 10.09 5.35
CA VAL A 47 1.34 10.83 6.48
C VAL A 47 0.90 9.86 7.59
N ALA A 48 0.25 8.75 7.25
CA ALA A 48 -0.17 7.74 8.22
C ALA A 48 1.04 7.10 8.94
N ALA A 49 2.11 6.81 8.22
CA ALA A 49 3.33 6.22 8.77
C ALA A 49 4.04 7.21 9.72
N VAL A 50 4.20 8.48 9.32
CA VAL A 50 4.82 9.50 10.17
C VAL A 50 4.00 9.74 11.43
N THR A 51 2.68 9.95 11.29
CA THR A 51 1.80 10.17 12.44
C THR A 51 1.72 8.93 13.34
N GLY A 52 1.71 7.73 12.78
CA GLY A 52 1.74 6.46 13.52
C GLY A 52 3.03 6.28 14.31
N ALA A 53 4.18 6.63 13.73
CA ALA A 53 5.47 6.62 14.42
C ALA A 53 5.50 7.63 15.58
N VAL A 54 4.99 8.85 15.37
CA VAL A 54 4.84 9.85 16.45
C VAL A 54 3.96 9.32 17.58
N LEU A 55 2.82 8.69 17.27
CA LEU A 55 1.93 8.09 18.27
C LEU A 55 2.59 6.93 19.02
N ALA A 56 3.36 6.09 18.33
CA ALA A 56 4.11 4.97 18.93
C ALA A 56 5.16 5.44 19.94
N LEU A 57 5.86 6.53 19.63
CA LEU A 57 6.85 7.13 20.54
C LEU A 57 6.20 7.85 21.71
N ALA A 58 5.01 8.43 21.52
CA ALA A 58 4.28 9.15 22.55
C ALA A 58 3.52 8.23 23.53
N ALA A 59 3.25 6.97 23.16
CA ALA A 59 2.46 6.05 23.98
C ALA A 59 2.99 4.59 23.86
N PRO A 60 3.50 3.99 24.95
CA PRO A 60 4.06 2.63 24.92
C PRO A 60 3.10 1.54 24.41
N GLY A 61 1.80 1.67 24.71
CA GLY A 61 0.77 0.74 24.21
C GLY A 61 0.57 0.76 22.69
N LEU A 62 1.14 1.75 22.00
CA LEU A 62 1.10 1.90 20.55
C LEU A 62 2.45 1.60 19.88
N ALA A 63 3.43 1.08 20.62
CA ALA A 63 4.76 0.80 20.09
C ALA A 63 4.73 -0.15 18.85
N TRP A 64 3.72 -1.01 18.76
CA TRP A 64 3.50 -1.90 17.61
C TRP A 64 3.20 -1.15 16.30
N LEU A 65 2.73 0.09 16.36
CA LEU A 65 2.50 0.92 15.16
C LEU A 65 3.81 1.26 14.45
N LEU A 66 4.94 1.31 15.17
CA LEU A 66 6.23 1.68 14.58
C LEU A 66 6.71 0.67 13.52
N PRO A 67 6.84 -0.64 13.81
CA PRO A 67 7.20 -1.61 12.77
C PRO A 67 6.17 -1.68 11.64
N VAL A 68 4.87 -1.51 11.95
CA VAL A 68 3.82 -1.45 10.93
C VAL A 68 3.99 -0.24 10.01
N ALA A 69 4.26 0.94 10.56
CA ALA A 69 4.48 2.17 9.80
C ALA A 69 5.70 2.05 8.87
N VAL A 70 6.83 1.58 9.41
CA VAL A 70 8.06 1.38 8.63
C VAL A 70 7.84 0.38 7.50
N LEU A 71 7.22 -0.77 7.81
CA LEU A 71 6.95 -1.79 6.80
C LEU A 71 6.00 -1.27 5.71
N THR A 72 4.90 -0.63 6.11
CA THR A 72 3.89 -0.11 5.18
C THR A 72 4.47 0.91 4.22
N GLU A 73 5.16 1.95 4.74
CA GLU A 73 5.76 2.99 3.90
C GLU A 73 6.92 2.43 3.07
N GLY A 74 7.77 1.58 3.66
CA GLY A 74 8.88 0.94 2.94
C GLY A 74 8.40 0.13 1.74
N LEU A 75 7.32 -0.65 1.91
CA LEU A 75 6.69 -1.39 0.83
C LEU A 75 6.08 -0.47 -0.23
N ALA A 76 5.38 0.60 0.18
CA ALA A 76 4.76 1.55 -0.74
C ALA A 76 5.81 2.26 -1.62
N VAL A 77 6.86 2.79 -0.98
CA VAL A 77 8.01 3.42 -1.65
C VAL A 77 8.70 2.42 -2.58
N ALA A 78 9.07 1.25 -2.09
CA ALA A 78 9.74 0.23 -2.90
C ALA A 78 8.88 -0.17 -4.11
N GLY A 79 7.58 -0.33 -3.93
CA GLY A 79 6.65 -0.64 -5.02
C GLY A 79 6.54 0.47 -6.06
N ALA A 80 6.57 1.74 -5.63
CA ALA A 80 6.60 2.89 -6.53
C ALA A 80 7.93 2.96 -7.31
N LEU A 81 9.06 2.66 -6.66
CA LEU A 81 10.39 2.69 -7.27
C LEU A 81 10.64 1.50 -8.21
N ALA A 82 10.13 0.30 -7.89
CA ALA A 82 10.43 -0.93 -8.62
C ALA A 82 10.23 -0.79 -10.13
N ARG A 83 9.10 -0.21 -10.56
CA ARG A 83 8.84 0.06 -11.99
C ARG A 83 9.60 1.29 -12.49
N ARG A 84 9.64 2.37 -11.71
CA ARG A 84 10.24 3.65 -12.14
C ARG A 84 11.75 3.54 -12.39
N ARG A 85 12.44 2.70 -11.61
CA ARG A 85 13.87 2.44 -11.74
C ARG A 85 14.17 1.14 -12.50
N GLY A 86 13.17 0.50 -13.10
CA GLY A 86 13.35 -0.69 -13.93
C GLY A 86 14.02 -1.86 -13.21
N TRP A 87 13.68 -2.13 -11.95
CA TRP A 87 14.30 -3.22 -11.19
C TRP A 87 14.13 -4.58 -11.90
N PRO A 88 15.11 -5.49 -11.76
CA PRO A 88 14.95 -6.87 -12.21
C PRO A 88 13.65 -7.46 -11.65
N ALA A 89 12.88 -8.12 -12.51
CA ALA A 89 11.58 -8.71 -12.13
C ALA A 89 10.57 -7.72 -11.50
N TRP A 90 10.63 -6.42 -11.80
CA TRP A 90 9.67 -5.43 -11.26
C TRP A 90 8.20 -5.82 -11.49
N ARG A 91 7.88 -6.53 -12.58
CA ARG A 91 6.53 -7.04 -12.88
C ARG A 91 6.02 -8.04 -11.84
N THR A 92 6.93 -8.75 -11.18
CA THR A 92 6.63 -9.63 -10.06
C THR A 92 6.68 -8.86 -8.74
N LEU A 93 7.72 -8.04 -8.51
CA LEU A 93 7.92 -7.35 -7.24
C LEU A 93 6.86 -6.29 -6.95
N GLN A 94 6.53 -5.45 -7.95
CA GLN A 94 5.64 -4.30 -7.74
C GLN A 94 4.25 -4.69 -7.21
N PRO A 95 3.55 -5.72 -7.73
CA PRO A 95 2.30 -6.19 -7.15
C PRO A 95 2.41 -6.63 -5.69
N HIS A 96 3.49 -7.31 -5.30
CA HIS A 96 3.70 -7.75 -3.91
C HIS A 96 4.01 -6.57 -2.99
N LEU A 97 4.82 -5.61 -3.45
CA LEU A 97 5.19 -4.42 -2.67
C LEU A 97 3.98 -3.50 -2.45
N LEU A 98 3.28 -3.13 -3.51
CA LEU A 98 2.09 -2.25 -3.39
C LEU A 98 0.88 -2.95 -2.78
N GLY A 99 0.70 -4.25 -3.08
CA GLY A 99 -0.33 -5.06 -2.43
C GLY A 99 -0.02 -5.22 -0.94
N GLY A 100 1.24 -5.49 -0.60
CA GLY A 100 1.70 -5.62 0.78
C GLY A 100 1.51 -4.35 1.60
N SER A 101 1.83 -3.17 1.05
CA SER A 101 1.59 -1.90 1.74
C SER A 101 0.10 -1.67 2.01
N TYR A 102 -0.77 -2.02 1.06
CA TYR A 102 -2.21 -1.91 1.27
C TYR A 102 -2.72 -2.90 2.33
N LEU A 103 -2.26 -4.15 2.28
CA LEU A 103 -2.65 -5.16 3.27
C LEU A 103 -2.14 -4.81 4.67
N ALA A 104 -0.96 -4.21 4.79
CA ALA A 104 -0.44 -3.73 6.06
C ALA A 104 -1.35 -2.63 6.67
N LEU A 105 -1.86 -1.69 5.85
CA LEU A 105 -2.86 -0.72 6.31
C LEU A 105 -4.16 -1.39 6.77
N VAL A 106 -4.67 -2.36 6.00
CA VAL A 106 -5.90 -3.10 6.36
C VAL A 106 -5.70 -3.88 7.66
N THR A 107 -4.57 -4.57 7.81
CA THR A 107 -4.22 -5.27 9.04
C THR A 107 -4.11 -4.31 10.22
N ALA A 108 -3.44 -3.16 10.04
CA ALA A 108 -3.31 -2.15 11.10
C ALA A 108 -4.67 -1.67 11.60
N LEU A 109 -5.59 -1.35 10.68
CA LEU A 109 -6.97 -0.98 11.02
C LEU A 109 -7.68 -2.09 11.79
N LEU A 110 -7.70 -3.31 11.23
CA LEU A 110 -8.45 -4.42 11.82
C LEU A 110 -7.91 -4.82 13.20
N VAL A 111 -6.59 -4.84 13.37
CA VAL A 111 -5.97 -5.13 14.67
C VAL A 111 -6.27 -4.01 15.68
N ALA A 112 -6.20 -2.74 15.27
CA ALA A 112 -6.51 -1.61 16.15
C ALA A 112 -7.97 -1.61 16.61
N GLU A 113 -8.92 -1.93 15.71
CA GLU A 113 -10.35 -1.91 16.01
C GLU A 113 -10.81 -3.14 16.81
N THR A 114 -10.23 -4.31 16.56
CA THR A 114 -10.75 -5.57 17.11
C THR A 114 -9.89 -6.19 18.21
N GLY A 115 -8.58 -5.88 18.24
CA GLY A 115 -7.60 -6.58 19.08
C GLY A 115 -7.44 -8.07 18.78
N ASN A 116 -8.09 -8.62 17.75
CA ASN A 116 -8.11 -10.05 17.49
C ASN A 116 -6.87 -10.48 16.68
N PRO A 117 -6.08 -11.46 17.16
CA PRO A 117 -4.84 -11.87 16.51
C PRO A 117 -5.04 -12.45 15.10
N VAL A 118 -6.23 -12.96 14.76
CA VAL A 118 -6.54 -13.49 13.43
C VAL A 118 -6.31 -12.46 12.32
N PHE A 119 -6.53 -11.18 12.62
CA PHE A 119 -6.38 -10.11 11.63
C PHE A 119 -4.92 -9.75 11.29
N TRP A 120 -3.94 -10.31 12.00
CA TRP A 120 -2.54 -10.26 11.57
C TRP A 120 -2.28 -11.09 10.32
N VAL A 121 -3.04 -12.17 10.11
CA VAL A 121 -2.79 -13.15 9.05
C VAL A 121 -3.86 -13.09 7.96
N LEU A 122 -5.13 -12.92 8.36
CA LEU A 122 -6.27 -13.01 7.46
C LEU A 122 -6.14 -12.08 6.24
N PRO A 123 -5.83 -10.77 6.38
CA PRO A 123 -5.72 -9.88 5.22
C PRO A 123 -4.57 -10.30 4.29
N ALA A 124 -3.44 -10.74 4.85
CA ALA A 124 -2.28 -11.19 4.09
C ALA A 124 -2.60 -12.41 3.22
N VAL A 125 -3.39 -13.37 3.75
CA VAL A 125 -3.84 -14.56 3.02
C VAL A 125 -4.83 -14.19 1.93
N VAL A 126 -5.90 -13.45 2.27
CA VAL A 126 -6.95 -13.04 1.33
C VAL A 126 -6.35 -12.20 0.19
N GLY A 127 -5.41 -11.32 0.52
CA GLY A 127 -4.75 -10.44 -0.43
C GLY A 127 -3.82 -11.13 -1.43
N GLN A 128 -3.44 -12.40 -1.22
CA GLN A 128 -2.62 -13.12 -2.21
C GLN A 128 -3.33 -13.27 -3.55
N VAL A 129 -4.66 -13.43 -3.54
CA VAL A 129 -5.46 -13.61 -4.77
C VAL A 129 -5.36 -12.39 -5.70
N PRO A 130 -5.72 -11.16 -5.29
CA PRO A 130 -5.59 -10.00 -6.16
C PRO A 130 -4.14 -9.70 -6.56
N ILE A 131 -3.16 -9.97 -5.69
CA ILE A 131 -1.73 -9.81 -6.02
C ILE A 131 -1.31 -10.77 -7.14
N ALA A 132 -1.70 -12.05 -7.04
CA ALA A 132 -1.40 -13.05 -8.06
C ALA A 132 -2.03 -12.71 -9.41
N LEU A 133 -3.28 -12.22 -9.40
CA LEU A 133 -3.97 -11.75 -10.60
C LEU A 133 -3.26 -10.54 -11.24
N ALA A 134 -2.86 -9.55 -10.43
CA ALA A 134 -2.13 -8.38 -10.91
C ALA A 134 -0.77 -8.77 -11.54
N LYS A 135 -0.04 -9.69 -10.89
CA LYS A 135 1.22 -10.25 -11.42
C LYS A 135 0.99 -10.93 -12.78
N ARG A 136 0.00 -11.83 -12.88
CA ARG A 136 -0.34 -12.52 -14.14
C ARG A 136 -0.65 -11.53 -15.27
N ARG A 137 -1.44 -10.50 -14.99
CA ARG A 137 -1.79 -9.45 -15.97
C ARG A 137 -0.55 -8.70 -16.49
N LEU A 138 0.37 -8.30 -15.60
CA LEU A 138 1.58 -7.58 -16.01
C LEU A 138 2.51 -8.40 -16.90
N HIS A 139 2.59 -9.71 -16.67
CA HIS A 139 3.37 -10.63 -17.51
C HIS A 139 2.67 -10.90 -18.85
N ALA A 140 1.35 -11.05 -18.87
CA ALA A 140 0.58 -11.24 -20.10
C ALA A 140 0.73 -10.06 -21.08
N THR A 141 0.67 -8.81 -20.58
CA THR A 141 0.90 -7.62 -21.42
C THR A 141 2.30 -7.57 -22.03
N ALA A 142 3.31 -8.13 -21.35
CA ALA A 142 4.67 -8.17 -21.88
C ALA A 142 4.86 -9.25 -22.96
N ALA A 143 4.09 -10.33 -22.92
CA ALA A 143 4.16 -11.44 -23.85
C ALA A 143 3.32 -11.22 -25.14
N ALA A 144 2.50 -10.16 -25.21
CA ALA A 144 1.67 -9.87 -26.38
C ALA A 144 2.56 -9.60 -27.63
N PRO A 145 2.33 -10.30 -28.76
CA PRO A 145 3.09 -10.09 -29.99
C PRO A 145 2.85 -8.67 -30.52
N GLY A 146 3.88 -7.81 -30.47
CA GLY A 146 3.79 -6.41 -30.90
C GLY A 146 4.58 -5.39 -30.05
N ALA A 147 5.13 -5.80 -28.90
CA ALA A 147 5.89 -4.90 -28.02
C ALA A 147 7.34 -4.59 -28.50
N ILE A 148 7.76 -5.16 -29.64
CA ILE A 148 9.05 -4.88 -30.28
C ILE A 148 8.85 -3.71 -31.26
N GLY A 149 8.78 -2.46 -30.78
CA GLY A 149 8.62 -1.35 -31.73
C GLY A 149 8.32 0.06 -31.25
N ARG A 150 8.47 0.40 -29.96
CA ARG A 150 8.49 1.82 -29.57
C ARG A 150 9.63 2.11 -28.59
N PRO A 151 10.62 2.94 -28.95
CA PRO A 151 11.61 3.43 -28.00
C PRO A 151 10.93 4.34 -26.96
N ALA A 152 11.53 4.34 -25.77
CA ALA A 152 11.10 5.02 -24.55
C ALA A 152 11.10 6.55 -24.66
#